data_AF-A0AAD5AWX9-F1
#
_entry.id   AF-A0AAD5AWX9-F1
#
_cell.length_a   1.000
_cell.length_b   1.000
_cell.length_c   1.000
_cell.angle_alpha   90.00
_cell.angle_beta   90.00
_cell.angle_gamma   90.00
#
_symmetry.space_group_name_H-M   'P 1'
#
loop_
_entity.id
_entity.type
_entity.pdbx_description
1 polymer ?
#
loop_
_entity_poly.entity_id
_entity_poly.type
_entity_poly.pdbx_seq_one_letter_code
_entity_poly.pdbx_strand_id
1 'polypeptide(L)' 'QNTSQIFPPTTGGAQRMCEELSLPLLGRVPLDPQIGRSCDEGKSFLNEVPDSPAAAAYRAIVQS' A
#
# COMPACT_ATOMS: atom_id res chain seq x y z
N GLN A 1 -11.82 -7.39 -10.16
CA GLN A 1 -10.78 -7.17 -9.13
C GLN A 1 -11.50 -6.64 -7.90
N ASN A 2 -11.53 -7.39 -6.80
CA ASN A 2 -12.39 -7.10 -5.65
C ASN A 2 -11.50 -6.70 -4.46
N THR A 3 -11.45 -5.40 -4.14
CA THR A 3 -10.70 -4.90 -2.98
C THR A 3 -11.60 -4.93 -1.75
N SER A 4 -11.26 -5.72 -0.74
CA SER A 4 -12.00 -5.72 0.52
C SER A 4 -11.46 -4.64 1.45
N GLN A 5 -12.34 -3.75 1.94
CA GLN A 5 -12.00 -2.80 3.00
C GLN A 5 -12.07 -3.52 4.35
N ILE A 6 -10.94 -4.06 4.80
CA ILE A 6 -10.82 -4.76 6.08
C ILE A 6 -10.93 -3.77 7.25
N PHE A 7 -10.36 -2.57 7.10
CA PHE A 7 -10.40 -1.52 8.10
C PHE A 7 -11.17 -0.32 7.55
N PRO A 8 -12.42 -0.07 8.00
CA PRO A 8 -13.16 1.10 7.59
C PRO A 8 -12.46 2.37 8.10
N PRO A 9 -12.31 3.41 7.28
CA PRO A 9 -11.70 4.66 7.71
C PRO A 9 -12.67 5.43 8.62
N THR A 10 -12.57 5.23 9.93
CA THR A 10 -13.49 5.83 10.91
C THR A 10 -13.19 7.31 11.18
N THR A 11 -11.95 7.74 11.00
CA THR A 11 -11.50 9.12 11.32
C THR A 11 -10.58 9.72 10.25
N GLY A 12 -10.54 9.16 9.04
CA GLY A 12 -9.63 9.62 7.97
C GLY A 12 -8.21 9.04 8.01
N GLY A 13 -7.85 8.33 9.09
CA GLY A 13 -6.62 7.51 9.17
C GLY A 13 -5.35 8.28 8.84
N ALA A 14 -4.48 7.68 8.03
CA ALA A 14 -3.20 8.28 7.63
C ALA A 14 -3.37 9.63 6.91
N GLN A 15 -4.45 9.83 6.16
CA GLN A 15 -4.69 11.11 5.48
C GLN A 15 -4.90 12.24 6.49
N ARG A 16 -5.80 12.05 7.46
CA ARG A 16 -6.05 13.05 8.51
C ARG A 16 -4.81 13.34 9.34
N MET A 17 -4.05 12.30 9.69
CA MET A 17 -2.78 12.45 10.42
C MET A 17 -1.79 13.33 9.64
N CYS A 18 -1.63 13.10 8.33
CA CYS A 18 -0.78 13.92 7.48
C CYS A 18 -1.25 15.38 7.42
N GLU A 19 -2.57 15.63 7.31
CA GLU A 19 -3.16 16.97 7.34
C GLU A 19 -2.87 17.69 8.68
N GLU A 20 -3.07 17.01 9.81
CA GLU A 20 -2.83 17.57 11.16
C GLU A 20 -1.35 17.90 11.40
N LEU A 21 -0.44 17.09 10.85
CA LEU A 21 1.00 17.28 11.00
C LEU A 21 1.62 18.14 9.90
N SER A 22 0.83 18.64 8.94
CA SER A 22 1.33 19.36 7.77
C SER A 22 2.40 18.56 6.99
N LEU A 23 2.21 17.25 6.88
CA LEU A 23 3.09 16.33 6.17
C LEU A 23 2.47 15.87 4.84
N PRO A 24 3.27 15.69 3.77
CA PRO A 24 2.78 15.11 2.53
C PRO A 24 2.49 13.61 2.70
N LEU A 25 1.32 13.18 2.26
CA LEU A 25 1.00 11.76 2.15
C LEU A 25 1.61 11.20 0.87
N LEU A 26 2.59 10.30 0.99
CA LEU A 26 3.31 9.73 -0.16
C LEU A 26 2.46 8.78 -1.02
N GLY A 27 1.48 8.10 -0.41
CA GLY A 27 0.51 7.29 -1.15
C GLY A 27 -0.17 6.23 -0.31
N ARG A 28 -0.81 5.26 -0.98
CA ARG A 28 -1.60 4.20 -0.36
C ARG A 28 -1.33 2.88 -1.09
N VAL A 29 -1.07 1.83 -0.32
CA VAL A 29 -0.88 0.48 -0.85
C VAL A 29 -2.09 -0.38 -0.44
N PRO A 30 -2.77 -1.07 -1.38
CA PRO A 30 -3.86 -1.97 -1.04
C PRO A 30 -3.33 -3.17 -0.23
N LEU A 31 -4.18 -3.72 0.64
CA LEU A 31 -3.86 -4.94 1.37
C LEU A 31 -3.77 -6.12 0.39
N ASP A 32 -2.56 -6.63 0.20
CA ASP A 32 -2.28 -7.79 -0.63
C ASP A 32 -1.56 -8.86 0.20
N PRO A 33 -2.17 -10.04 0.44
CA PRO A 33 -1.56 -11.11 1.23
C PRO A 33 -0.27 -11.65 0.60
N GLN A 34 -0.05 -11.43 -0.70
CA GLN A 34 1.18 -11.83 -1.37
C GLN A 34 2.38 -11.02 -0.90
N ILE A 35 2.21 -9.78 -0.42
CA ILE A 35 3.31 -8.99 0.15
C ILE A 35 3.88 -9.71 1.38
N GLY A 36 2.99 -10.15 2.28
CA GLY A 36 3.39 -10.90 3.48
C GLY A 36 4.08 -12.22 3.12
N ARG A 37 3.49 -12.99 2.21
CA ARG A 37 4.08 -14.25 1.75
C ARG A 37 5.46 -14.07 1.11
N SER A 38 5.63 -13.08 0.22
CA SER A 38 6.92 -12.80 -0.40
C SER A 38 7.97 -12.39 0.65
N CYS A 39 7.57 -11.64 1.68
CA CYS A 39 8.43 -11.28 2.81
C CYS A 39 8.89 -12.52 3.59
N ASP A 40 7.96 -13.42 3.93
CA ASP A 40 8.25 -14.67 4.66
C ASP A 40 9.17 -15.61 3.86
N GLU A 41 9.01 -15.65 2.53
CA GLU A 41 9.83 -16.44 1.62
C GLU A 41 11.19 -15.79 1.28
N GLY A 42 11.43 -14.54 1.72
CA GLY A 42 12.64 -13.79 1.38
C GLY A 42 12.73 -13.39 -0.10
N LYS A 43 11.60 -13.24 -0.77
CA LYS A 43 11.51 -12.87 -2.20
C LYS A 43 11.05 -11.43 -2.39
N SER A 44 11.49 -10.82 -3.48
CA SER A 44 11.06 -9.47 -3.85
C SER A 44 9.64 -9.48 -4.40
N PHE A 45 8.67 -8.96 -3.63
CA PHE A 45 7.28 -8.82 -4.06
C PHE A 45 7.13 -8.11 -5.42
N LEU A 46 7.95 -7.08 -5.68
CA LEU A 46 7.91 -6.30 -6.94
C LEU A 46 8.33 -7.11 -8.17
N ASN A 47 9.11 -8.19 -7.98
CA ASN A 47 9.54 -9.10 -9.03
C ASN A 47 8.58 -10.29 -9.18
N GLU A 48 8.05 -10.80 -8.06
CA GLU A 48 7.16 -11.96 -8.06
C GLU A 48 5.76 -11.61 -8.61
N VAL A 49 5.25 -10.42 -8.31
CA VAL A 49 3.89 -10.00 -8.71
C VAL A 49 3.89 -8.58 -9.30
N PRO A 50 4.61 -8.37 -10.43
CA PRO A 50 4.86 -7.03 -10.98
C PRO A 50 3.59 -6.31 -11.45
N ASP A 51 2.57 -7.07 -11.85
CA ASP A 51 1.30 -6.56 -12.39
C ASP A 51 0.21 -6.42 -11.30
N SER A 52 0.54 -6.65 -10.03
CA SER A 52 -0.42 -6.45 -8.94
C SER A 52 -0.74 -4.97 -8.71
N PRO A 53 -1.97 -4.63 -8.27
CA PRO A 53 -2.31 -3.28 -7.86
C PRO A 53 -1.39 -2.72 -6.76
N ALA A 54 -0.89 -3.58 -5.87
CA ALA A 54 0.08 -3.19 -4.85
C ALA A 54 1.45 -2.86 -5.44
N ALA A 55 1.96 -3.64 -6.39
CA ALA A 55 3.22 -3.34 -7.06
C ALA A 55 3.14 -2.02 -7.85
N ALA A 56 2.03 -1.75 -8.53
CA ALA A 56 1.79 -0.48 -9.19
C ALA A 56 1.77 0.70 -8.19
N ALA A 57 1.11 0.54 -7.04
CA ALA A 57 1.09 1.54 -5.98
C ALA A 57 2.51 1.82 -5.43
N TYR A 58 3.31 0.80 -5.18
CA TYR A 58 4.71 0.96 -4.75
C TYR A 58 5.54 1.75 -5.78
N ARG A 59 5.42 1.42 -7.07
CA ARG A 59 6.15 2.14 -8.13
C ARG A 59 5.76 3.61 -8.19
N ALA A 60 4.47 3.92 -8.04
CA ALA A 60 3.98 5.30 -8.00
C ALA A 60 4.53 6.08 -6.79
N ILE A 61 4.56 5.47 -5.60
CA ILE A 61 5.07 6.09 -4.36
C ILE A 61 6.56 6.38 -4.44
N VAL A 62 7.35 5.50 -5.07
CA VAL A 62 8.81 5.71 -5.20
C VAL A 62 9.15 6.84 -6.19
N GLN A 63 8.24 7.16 -7.11
CA GLN A 63 8.43 8.20 -8.13
C GLN A 63 7.88 9.58 -7.72
N SER A 64 7.20 9.69 -6.57
CA SER A 64 6.58 10.93 -6.08
C SER A 64 7.54 11.88 -5.37
#